data_AF-A0A2V3VDK2-F1
#
_entry.id   AF-A0A2V3VDK2-F1
#
_cell.length_a   1.000
_cell.length_b   1.000
_cell.length_c   1.000
_cell.angle_alpha   90.00
_cell.angle_beta   90.00
_cell.angle_gamma   90.00
#
_symmetry.space_group_name_H-M   'P 1'
#
loop_
_entity.id
_entity.type
_entity.pdbx_description
1 polymer ?
#
loop_
_entity_poly.entity_id
_entity_poly.type
_entity_poly.pdbx_seq_one_letter_code
_entity_poly.pdbx_strand_id
1 'polypeptide(L)'
;MFSPLAPIQSDSRSQAAIDSLLARIDAIDTVLAVLNHQVGTGGHNVAPTLATRAALAELDLATIKRMAMEMDAVSAVLQAGYTALQSARKRGHWAHAAAVMLMRESAEAFAAALSLPIVER
;
A
#
# COMPACT_ATOMS: atom_id res chain seq x y z
N MET A 1 44.45 -11.73 -17.49
CA MET A 1 43.75 -10.46 -17.15
C MET A 1 42.37 -10.85 -16.66
N PHE A 2 42.05 -10.59 -15.39
CA PHE A 2 40.72 -10.89 -14.85
C PHE A 2 39.74 -9.82 -15.33
N SER A 3 38.71 -10.22 -16.07
CA SER A 3 37.56 -9.35 -16.34
C SER A 3 36.94 -8.93 -15.01
N PRO A 4 36.70 -7.63 -14.77
CA PRO A 4 35.93 -7.22 -13.60
C PRO A 4 34.51 -7.74 -13.81
N LEU A 5 34.12 -8.70 -12.97
CA LEU A 5 32.73 -9.14 -12.86
C LEU A 5 31.89 -7.91 -12.53
N ALA A 6 30.90 -7.60 -13.36
CA ALA A 6 29.94 -6.54 -13.09
C ALA A 6 29.34 -6.75 -11.68
N PRO A 7 29.13 -5.67 -10.89
CA PRO A 7 28.71 -5.83 -9.51
C PRO A 7 27.31 -6.45 -9.45
N ILE A 8 27.16 -7.51 -8.66
CA ILE A 8 25.91 -8.23 -8.33
C ILE A 8 24.92 -7.33 -7.53
N GLN A 9 25.23 -6.04 -7.34
CA GLN A 9 24.51 -5.13 -6.44
C GLN A 9 23.10 -4.72 -6.93
N SER A 10 22.81 -4.82 -8.23
CA SER A 10 21.49 -4.44 -8.75
C SER A 10 20.37 -5.32 -8.21
N ASP A 11 20.65 -6.62 -8.05
CA ASP A 11 19.64 -7.60 -7.61
C ASP A 11 19.23 -7.34 -6.15
N SER A 12 20.21 -7.08 -5.27
CA SER A 12 19.96 -6.77 -3.86
C SER A 12 19.20 -5.45 -3.64
N ARG A 13 19.45 -4.41 -4.46
CA ARG A 13 18.75 -3.12 -4.35
C ARG A 13 17.30 -3.23 -4.81
N SER A 14 17.04 -3.95 -5.90
CA SER A 14 15.69 -4.22 -6.39
C SER A 14 14.91 -5.05 -5.38
N GLN A 15 15.53 -6.09 -4.82
CA GLN A 15 14.90 -6.92 -3.79
C GLN A 15 14.52 -6.12 -2.54
N ALA A 16 15.42 -5.26 -2.05
CA ALA A 16 15.13 -4.39 -0.90
C ALA A 16 13.99 -3.39 -1.19
N ALA A 17 13.90 -2.87 -2.42
CA ALA A 17 12.81 -1.99 -2.83
C ALA A 17 11.46 -2.72 -2.89
N ILE A 18 11.43 -3.95 -3.42
CA ILE A 18 10.24 -4.81 -3.45
C ILE A 18 9.78 -5.14 -2.03
N ASP A 19 10.69 -5.55 -1.15
CA ASP A 19 10.37 -5.88 0.25
C ASP A 19 9.83 -4.65 0.99
N SER A 20 10.42 -3.48 0.75
CA SER A 20 9.94 -2.22 1.31
C SER A 20 8.55 -1.83 0.79
N LEU A 21 8.24 -2.12 -0.47
CA LEU A 21 6.93 -1.86 -1.05
C LEU A 21 5.88 -2.84 -0.51
N LEU A 22 6.20 -4.14 -0.42
CA LEU A 22 5.34 -5.15 0.18
C LEU A 22 4.99 -4.80 1.63
N ALA A 23 5.96 -4.35 2.42
CA ALA A 23 5.70 -3.92 3.80
C ALA A 23 4.73 -2.74 3.88
N ARG A 24 4.74 -1.80 2.92
CA ARG A 24 3.77 -0.70 2.84
C ARG A 24 2.38 -1.21 2.49
N ILE A 25 2.30 -2.15 1.55
CA ILE A 25 1.05 -2.78 1.12
C ILE A 25 0.39 -3.48 2.32
N ASP A 26 1.14 -4.30 3.04
CA ASP A 26 0.65 -5.02 4.23
C ASP A 26 0.20 -4.06 5.35
N ALA A 27 0.93 -2.96 5.55
CA ALA A 27 0.59 -1.96 6.55
C ALA A 27 -0.73 -1.23 6.19
N ILE A 28 -0.92 -0.83 4.94
CA ILE A 28 -2.15 -0.16 4.49
C ILE A 28 -3.33 -1.13 4.57
N ASP A 29 -3.17 -2.37 4.10
CA ASP A 29 -4.22 -3.40 4.17
C ASP A 29 -4.66 -3.66 5.62
N THR A 30 -3.70 -3.75 6.55
CA THR A 30 -4.00 -3.92 7.98
C THR A 30 -4.83 -2.75 8.53
N VAL A 31 -4.48 -1.51 8.20
CA VAL A 31 -5.22 -0.33 8.69
C VAL A 31 -6.63 -0.28 8.08
N LEU A 32 -6.77 -0.60 6.78
CA LEU A 32 -8.07 -0.68 6.13
C LEU A 32 -8.93 -1.78 6.75
N ALA A 33 -8.36 -2.95 7.07
CA ALA A 33 -9.07 -4.03 7.76
C ALA A 33 -9.57 -3.61 9.15
N VAL A 34 -8.74 -2.89 9.92
CA VAL A 34 -9.14 -2.33 11.24
C VAL A 34 -10.27 -1.32 11.07
N LEU A 35 -10.16 -0.40 10.11
CA LEU A 35 -11.19 0.61 9.87
C LEU A 35 -12.51 -0.04 9.42
N ASN A 36 -12.43 -1.01 8.51
CA ASN A 36 -13.56 -1.80 8.05
C ASN A 36 -14.27 -2.53 9.21
N HIS A 37 -13.51 -3.15 10.13
CA HIS A 37 -14.07 -3.76 11.34
C HIS A 37 -14.78 -2.73 12.23
N GLN A 38 -14.22 -1.53 12.38
CA GLN A 38 -14.83 -0.45 13.19
C GLN A 38 -16.11 0.11 12.55
N VAL A 39 -16.22 0.06 11.24
CA VAL A 39 -17.39 0.50 10.46
C VAL A 39 -18.45 -0.62 10.34
N GLY A 40 -18.12 -1.87 10.67
CA GLY A 40 -19.07 -2.98 10.63
C GLY A 40 -19.40 -3.47 9.22
N THR A 41 -18.66 -3.01 8.22
CA THR A 41 -18.70 -3.54 6.85
C THR A 41 -17.88 -4.82 6.82
N GLY A 42 -18.48 -5.96 6.47
CA GLY A 42 -17.78 -7.24 6.44
C GLY A 42 -16.76 -7.31 5.29
N GLY A 43 -15.50 -7.66 5.62
CA GLY A 43 -14.47 -8.14 4.68
C GLY A 43 -13.72 -7.11 3.83
N HIS A 44 -12.56 -6.65 4.29
CA HIS A 44 -11.48 -6.18 3.41
C HIS A 44 -10.46 -7.31 3.33
N ASN A 45 -10.21 -7.85 2.14
CA ASN A 45 -9.33 -9.00 1.96
C ASN A 45 -8.50 -8.75 0.70
N VAL A 46 -7.31 -8.18 0.86
CA VAL A 46 -6.32 -8.12 -0.21
C VAL A 46 -5.15 -9.03 0.16
N ALA A 47 -5.37 -10.33 0.07
CA ALA A 47 -4.28 -11.30 0.14
C ALA A 47 -3.90 -11.77 -1.27
N PRO A 48 -2.76 -11.30 -1.79
CA PRO A 48 -1.84 -12.25 -2.43
C PRO A 48 -0.36 -11.84 -2.27
N THR A 49 0.27 -12.13 -1.13
CA THR A 49 1.68 -11.75 -0.89
C THR A 49 2.68 -12.36 -1.87
N LEU A 50 2.46 -13.61 -2.31
CA LEU A 50 3.36 -14.32 -3.21
C LEU A 50 3.18 -13.92 -4.69
N ALA A 51 1.93 -13.75 -5.15
CA ALA A 51 1.66 -13.32 -6.52
C ALA A 51 2.01 -11.83 -6.73
N THR A 52 1.76 -10.98 -5.73
CA THR A 52 2.18 -9.57 -5.77
C THR A 52 3.69 -9.45 -5.82
N ARG A 53 4.44 -10.24 -5.04
CA ARG A 53 5.91 -10.23 -5.11
C ARG A 53 6.43 -10.62 -6.50
N ALA A 54 5.87 -11.66 -7.12
CA ALA A 54 6.24 -12.07 -8.47
C ALA A 54 5.93 -10.96 -9.49
N ALA A 55 4.76 -10.33 -9.40
CA ALA A 55 4.40 -9.21 -10.27
C ALA A 55 5.33 -8.01 -10.09
N LEU A 56 5.74 -7.68 -8.86
CA LEU A 56 6.66 -6.58 -8.56
C LEU A 56 8.09 -6.86 -9.07
N ALA A 57 8.52 -8.11 -9.09
CA ALA A 57 9.85 -8.49 -9.58
C ALA A 57 10.03 -8.27 -11.09
N GLU A 58 8.94 -8.28 -11.85
CA GLU A 58 8.93 -8.01 -13.30
C GLU A 58 8.91 -6.52 -13.65
N LEU A 59 8.80 -5.63 -12.65
CA LEU A 59 8.72 -4.18 -12.85
C LEU A 59 10.08 -3.52 -12.80
N ASP A 60 10.21 -2.40 -13.50
CA ASP A 60 11.40 -1.56 -13.38
C ASP A 60 11.44 -0.82 -12.03
N LEU A 61 12.65 -0.46 -11.61
CA LEU A 61 12.88 0.22 -10.33
C LEU A 61 12.15 1.58 -10.26
N ALA A 62 11.94 2.24 -11.40
CA ALA A 62 11.22 3.51 -11.47
C ALA A 62 9.74 3.34 -11.13
N THR A 63 9.08 2.31 -11.66
CA THR A 63 7.70 1.94 -11.33
C THR A 63 7.58 1.57 -9.86
N ILE A 64 8.49 0.75 -9.33
CA ILE A 64 8.49 0.37 -7.90
C ILE A 64 8.60 1.61 -7.00
N LYS A 65 9.47 2.56 -7.33
CA LYS A 65 9.61 3.83 -6.59
C LYS A 65 8.35 4.70 -6.67
N ARG A 66 7.73 4.78 -7.85
CA ARG A 66 6.46 5.50 -8.02
C ARG A 66 5.36 4.88 -7.16
N MET A 67 5.20 3.55 -7.22
CA MET A 67 4.24 2.84 -6.38
C MET A 67 4.51 3.09 -4.90
N ALA A 68 5.77 3.08 -4.46
CA ALA A 68 6.11 3.41 -3.07
C ALA A 68 5.66 4.83 -2.66
N MET A 69 5.84 5.83 -3.54
CA MET A 69 5.38 7.20 -3.28
C MET A 69 3.84 7.29 -3.23
N GLU A 70 3.14 6.58 -4.11
CA GLU A 70 1.67 6.52 -4.10
C GLU A 70 1.17 5.84 -2.82
N MET A 71 1.81 4.75 -2.38
CA MET A 71 1.52 4.08 -1.10
C MET A 71 1.76 5.02 0.09
N ASP A 72 2.85 5.79 0.09
CA ASP A 72 3.14 6.75 1.16
C ASP A 72 2.08 7.86 1.21
N ALA A 73 1.58 8.32 0.05
CA ALA A 73 0.49 9.29 -0.03
C ALA A 73 -0.84 8.72 0.51
N VAL A 74 -1.21 7.50 0.14
CA VAL A 74 -2.39 6.80 0.67
C VAL A 74 -2.26 6.63 2.19
N SER A 75 -1.10 6.21 2.67
CA SER A 75 -0.81 6.04 4.10
C SER A 75 -0.99 7.35 4.87
N ALA A 76 -0.47 8.46 4.35
CA ALA A 76 -0.58 9.77 4.97
C ALA A 76 -2.04 10.24 5.11
N VAL A 77 -2.85 10.09 4.05
CA VAL A 77 -4.27 10.44 4.07
C VAL A 77 -5.03 9.57 5.06
N LEU A 78 -4.79 8.25 5.02
CA LEU A 78 -5.43 7.29 5.90
C LEU A 78 -5.10 7.57 7.38
N GLN A 79 -3.83 7.86 7.69
CA GLN A 79 -3.39 8.19 9.04
C GLN A 79 -4.00 9.51 9.54
N ALA A 80 -4.05 10.55 8.71
CA ALA A 80 -4.66 11.82 9.08
C ALA A 80 -6.16 11.68 9.33
N GLY A 81 -6.89 11.04 8.41
CA GLY A 81 -8.32 10.78 8.54
C GLY A 81 -8.65 9.91 9.75
N TYR A 82 -7.90 8.83 9.95
CA TYR A 82 -8.08 7.93 11.10
C TYR A 82 -7.82 8.64 12.43
N THR A 83 -6.78 9.48 12.50
CA THR A 83 -6.46 10.27 13.70
C THR A 83 -7.60 11.24 14.03
N ALA A 84 -8.15 11.92 13.02
CA ALA A 84 -9.29 12.82 13.20
C ALA A 84 -10.54 12.08 13.72
N LEU A 85 -10.85 10.92 13.12
CA LEU A 85 -11.95 10.06 13.54
C LEU A 85 -11.78 9.56 14.98
N GLN A 86 -10.57 9.15 15.36
CA GLN A 86 -10.28 8.71 16.72
C GLN A 86 -10.38 9.84 17.74
N SER A 87 -9.95 11.06 17.37
CA SER A 87 -10.15 12.23 18.22
C SER A 87 -11.64 12.53 18.42
N ALA A 88 -12.44 12.42 17.37
CA ALA A 88 -13.90 12.62 17.44
C ALA A 88 -14.57 11.52 18.29
N ARG A 89 -14.16 10.26 18.12
CA ARG A 89 -14.60 9.11 18.92
C ARG A 89 -14.37 9.32 20.42
N LYS A 90 -13.16 9.75 20.80
CA LYS A 90 -12.80 10.04 22.21
C LYS A 90 -13.67 11.13 22.84
N ARG A 91 -14.23 12.03 22.03
CA ARG A 91 -15.17 13.07 22.45
C ARG A 91 -16.64 12.61 22.41
N GLY A 92 -16.91 11.34 22.10
CA GLY A 92 -18.27 10.80 21.97
C GLY A 92 -18.96 11.09 20.63
N HIS A 93 -18.26 11.69 19.68
CA HIS A 93 -18.81 12.09 18.37
C HIS A 93 -18.30 11.17 17.26
N TRP A 94 -18.70 9.90 17.28
CA TRP A 94 -18.30 8.98 16.21
C TRP A 94 -19.03 9.31 14.91
N ALA A 95 -18.28 9.86 13.95
CA ALA A 95 -18.79 10.17 12.61
C ALA A 95 -18.71 8.92 11.72
N HIS A 96 -19.64 7.98 11.92
CA HIS A 96 -19.67 6.71 11.19
C HIS A 96 -19.63 6.89 9.66
N ALA A 97 -20.40 7.83 9.12
CA ALA A 97 -20.41 8.13 7.68
C ALA A 97 -19.04 8.59 7.17
N ALA A 98 -18.30 9.39 7.94
CA ALA A 98 -16.95 9.81 7.58
C ALA A 98 -15.95 8.65 7.63
N ALA A 99 -16.12 7.70 8.56
CA ALA A 99 -15.31 6.49 8.63
C ALA A 99 -15.57 5.54 7.44
N VAL A 100 -16.84 5.37 7.03
CA VAL A 100 -17.21 4.63 5.81
C VAL A 100 -16.56 5.26 4.58
N MET A 101 -16.68 6.59 4.44
CA MET A 101 -16.13 7.33 3.31
C MET A 101 -14.60 7.21 3.24
N LEU A 102 -13.92 7.42 4.37
CA LEU A 102 -12.46 7.26 4.46
C LEU A 102 -12.02 5.84 4.07
N MET A 103 -12.71 4.81 4.57
CA MET A 103 -12.40 3.42 4.24
C MET A 103 -12.53 3.18 2.74
N ARG A 104 -13.66 3.58 2.16
CA ARG A 104 -13.96 3.37 0.75
C ARG A 104 -12.97 4.09 -0.16
N GLU A 105 -12.75 5.39 0.05
CA GLU A 105 -11.85 6.19 -0.78
C GLU A 105 -10.40 5.71 -0.67
N SER A 106 -9.96 5.35 0.53
CA SER A 106 -8.60 4.85 0.75
C SER A 106 -8.41 3.45 0.13
N ALA A 107 -9.43 2.58 0.20
CA ALA A 107 -9.41 1.28 -0.47
C ALA A 107 -9.41 1.40 -1.99
N GLU A 108 -10.19 2.31 -2.56
CA GLU A 108 -10.21 2.60 -4.00
C GLU A 108 -8.84 3.17 -4.45
N ALA A 109 -8.26 4.11 -3.71
CA ALA A 109 -6.95 4.67 -4.01
C ALA A 109 -5.82 3.63 -3.87
N PHE A 110 -5.89 2.78 -2.85
CA PHE A 110 -4.96 1.67 -2.66
C PHE A 110 -5.02 0.67 -3.81
N ALA A 111 -6.22 0.26 -4.23
CA ALA A 111 -6.41 -0.62 -5.37
C ALA A 111 -5.91 0.03 -6.67
N ALA A 112 -6.15 1.32 -6.88
CA ALA A 112 -5.67 2.05 -8.06
C ALA A 112 -4.14 2.11 -8.14
N ALA A 113 -3.47 2.37 -7.01
CA ALA A 113 -2.01 2.40 -6.95
C ALA A 113 -1.37 1.00 -7.08
N LEU A 114 -2.14 -0.07 -6.78
CA LEU A 114 -1.74 -1.46 -7.05
C LEU A 114 -2.06 -1.91 -8.48
N SER A 115 -3.03 -1.31 -9.15
CA SER A 115 -3.35 -1.60 -10.53
C SER A 115 -2.22 -1.06 -11.42
N LEU A 116 -1.30 -1.95 -11.77
CA LEU A 116 -0.18 -1.65 -12.65
C LEU A 116 -0.71 -1.04 -13.96
N PRO A 117 -0.07 0.01 -14.50
CA PRO A 117 -0.32 0.35 -15.89
C PRO A 117 0.10 -0.87 -16.71
N ILE A 118 -0.87 -1.47 -17.40
CA ILE A 118 -0.60 -2.36 -18.53
C ILE A 118 0.20 -1.51 -19.50
N VAL A 119 1.52 -1.68 -19.50
CA VAL A 119 2.35 -1.18 -20.58
C VAL A 119 1.91 -1.98 -21.79
N GLU A 120 1.05 -1.38 -22.62
CA GLU A 120 0.84 -1.85 -23.99
C GLU A 120 2.24 -1.99 -24.60
N ARG A 121 2.63 -3.25 -24.81
CA ARG A 121 3.84 -3.61 -25.55
C ARG A 121 3.58 -3.53 -27.03
#